data_AF-A0A357CDE8-F1
#
_entry.id   AF-A0A357CDE8-F1
#
_cell.length_a   1.000
_cell.length_b   1.000
_cell.length_c   1.000
_cell.angle_alpha   90.00
_cell.angle_beta   90.00
_cell.angle_gamma   90.00
#
_symmetry.space_group_name_H-M   'P 1'
#
loop_
_entity.id
_entity.type
_entity.pdbx_description
1 polymer ?
#
loop_
_entity_poly.entity_id
_entity_poly.type
_entity_poly.pdbx_seq_one_letter_code
_entity_poly.pdbx_strand_id
1 'polypeptide(L)' 'MRALGVYLHIPFCRSKCRYCDFTSFAGQEELMASYVAALIKEIKLQSA' A
#
# COMPACT_ATOMS: atom_id res chain seq x y z
N MET A 1 -27.85 -1.19 -8.00
CA MET A 1 -26.42 -1.56 -7.99
C MET A 1 -25.80 -1.07 -6.70
N ARG A 2 -24.99 -1.90 -6.03
CA ARG A 2 -24.20 -1.48 -4.86
C ARG A 2 -22.88 -0.91 -5.36
N ALA A 3 -22.42 0.19 -4.76
CA ALA A 3 -21.12 0.76 -5.10
C ALA A 3 -19.99 -0.19 -4.65
N LEU A 4 -18.95 -0.31 -5.45
CA LEU A 4 -17.73 -1.04 -5.10
C LEU A 4 -16.89 -0.19 -4.15
N GLY A 5 -16.41 -0.79 -3.06
CA GLY A 5 -15.40 -0.21 -2.19
C GLY A 5 -14.04 -0.84 -2.44
N VAL A 6 -12.98 -0.04 -2.48
CA VAL A 6 -11.61 -0.51 -2.63
C VAL A 6 -10.78 0.05 -1.48
N TYR A 7 -10.01 -0.82 -0.83
CA TYR A 7 -9.03 -0.44 0.19
C TYR A 7 -7.62 -0.72 -0.35
N LEU A 8 -6.74 0.27 -0.26
CA LEU A 8 -5.34 0.15 -0.62
C LEU A 8 -4.51 0.48 0.62
N HIS A 9 -3.65 -0.45 1.02
CA HIS A 9 -2.79 -0.25 2.19
C HIS A 9 -1.44 0.33 1.78
N ILE A 10 -1.12 1.56 2.14
CA ILE A 10 0.19 2.17 1.83
C ILE A 10 1.10 2.09 3.07
N PRO A 11 2.08 1.16 3.12
CA PRO A 11 2.81 0.86 4.35
C PRO A 11 4.05 1.75 4.53
N PHE A 12 4.16 2.90 3.87
CA PHE A 12 5.36 3.72 3.90
C PHE A 12 5.13 5.02 4.65
N CYS A 13 6.11 5.41 5.47
CA CYS A 13 6.14 6.71 6.11
C CYS A 13 7.56 7.28 6.05
N ARG A 14 7.70 8.61 6.04
CA ARG A 14 9.02 9.26 6.13
C ARG A 14 9.70 8.96 7.49
N SER A 15 8.90 8.80 8.54
CA SER A 15 9.35 8.49 9.90
C SER A 15 8.24 7.79 10.67
N LYS A 16 8.57 6.86 11.55
CA LYS A 16 7.57 6.15 12.37
C LYS A 16 7.29 6.91 13.66
N CYS A 17 6.01 7.23 13.92
CA CYS A 17 5.60 7.87 15.17
C CYS A 17 5.70 6.85 16.32
N ARG A 18 6.03 7.34 17.53
CA ARG A 18 6.19 6.48 18.72
C ARG A 18 4.93 5.71 19.12
N TYR A 19 3.76 6.26 18.82
CA TYR A 19 2.46 5.67 19.12
C TYR A 19 1.87 4.87 17.95
N CYS A 20 2.55 4.81 16.81
CA CYS A 20 1.98 4.23 15.59
C CYS A 20 1.83 2.71 15.72
N ASP A 21 0.59 2.23 15.64
CA ASP A 21 0.21 0.81 15.64
C ASP A 21 -0.08 0.25 14.23
N PHE A 22 -0.15 1.13 13.22
CA PHE A 22 -0.29 0.71 11.84
C PHE A 22 0.94 -0.07 11.35
N THR A 23 0.70 -1.05 10.48
CA THR A 23 1.73 -1.75 9.72
C THR A 23 2.36 -0.78 8.72
N SER A 24 3.34 0.00 9.18
CA SER A 24 4.10 0.93 8.35
C SER A 24 5.60 0.87 8.62
N PHE A 25 6.38 1.25 7.62
CA PHE A 25 7.83 1.19 7.61
C PHE A 25 8.40 2.54 7.19
N ALA A 26 9.41 3.01 7.95
CA ALA A 26 10.13 4.23 7.65
C ALA A 26 11.50 3.92 7.04
N GLY A 27 11.99 4.79 6.17
CA GLY A 27 13.28 4.59 5.50
C GLY A 27 13.28 3.42 4.51
N GLN A 28 12.18 3.26 3.77
CA GLN A 28 11.97 2.18 2.78
C GLN A 28 11.50 2.75 1.43
N GLU A 29 11.88 3.99 1.12
CA GLU A 29 11.52 4.72 -0.09
C GLU A 29 11.94 3.97 -1.37
N GLU A 30 13.03 3.20 -1.31
CA GLU A 30 13.53 2.36 -2.40
C GLU A 30 12.54 1.27 -2.82
N LEU A 31 11.65 0.85 -1.91
CA LEU A 31 10.64 -0.18 -2.18
C LEU A 31 9.34 0.38 -2.74
N MET A 32 9.14 1.70 -2.74
CA MET A 32 7.87 2.30 -3.18
C MET A 32 7.56 1.98 -4.65
N ALA A 33 8.56 2.04 -5.52
CA ALA A 33 8.39 1.79 -6.95
C ALA A 33 7.99 0.33 -7.23
N SER A 34 8.67 -0.63 -6.58
CA SER A 34 8.36 -2.06 -6.73
C SER A 34 7.01 -2.42 -6.11
N TYR A 35 6.64 -1.78 -4.99
CA TYR A 35 5.32 -1.91 -4.38
C TYR A 35 4.19 -1.45 -5.30
N VAL A 36 4.32 -0.28 -5.95
CA VAL A 36 3.32 0.20 -6.92
C VAL A 36 3.20 -0.75 -8.11
N ALA A 37 4.32 -1.27 -8.63
CA ALA A 37 4.30 -2.26 -9.71
C ALA A 37 3.57 -3.55 -9.30
N ALA A 38 3.78 -4.02 -8.07
CA ALA A 38 3.10 -5.17 -7.50
C ALA A 38 1.58 -4.92 -7.32
N LEU A 39 1.19 -3.76 -6.78
CA LEU A 39 -0.22 -3.35 -6.66
C LEU A 39 -0.94 -3.35 -8.00
N ILE A 40 -0.34 -2.76 -9.04
CA ILE A 40 -0.94 -2.74 -10.38
C ILE A 40 -1.12 -4.17 -10.91
N LYS A 41 -0.13 -5.04 -10.69
CA LYS A 41 -0.23 -6.45 -11.06
C LYS A 41 -1.37 -7.15 -10.32
N GLU A 42 -1.49 -6.91 -9.01
CA GLU A 42 -2.57 -7.48 -8.19
C GLU A 42 -3.95 -7.02 -8.66
N ILE A 43 -4.15 -5.71 -8.88
CA ILE A 43 -5.41 -5.17 -9.39
C ILE A 43 -5.80 -5.85 -10.70
N LYS A 44 -4.85 -6.01 -11.64
CA LYS A 44 -5.09 -6.69 -12.91
C LYS A 44 -5.49 -8.16 -12.72
N LEU A 45 -4.91 -8.86 -11.74
CA LEU A 45 -5.26 -10.25 -11.43
C LEU A 45 -6.65 -10.38 -10.81
N GLN A 46 -7.09 -9.39 -10.02
CA GLN A 46 -8.40 -9.39 -9.35
C GLN A 46 -9.54 -8.80 -10.21
N SER A 47 -9.20 -8.12 -11.31
CA SER A 47 -10.16 -7.52 -12.24
C SER A 47 -10.46 -8.43 -13.45
N ALA A 48 -9.85 -9.62 -13.50
CA ALA A 48 -10.09 -10.65 -14.50
C ALA A 48 -11.18 -11.62 -14.03
#